data_AF-A0A662C6E6-F1
#
_entry.id   AF-A0A662C6E6-F1
#
_cell.length_a   1.000
_cell.length_b   1.000
_cell.length_c   1.000
_cell.angle_alpha   90.00
_cell.angle_beta   90.00
_cell.angle_gamma   90.00
#
_symmetry.space_group_name_H-M   'P 1'
#
loop_
_entity.id
_entity.type
_entity.pdbx_description
1 polymer ?
#
loop_
_entity_poly.entity_id
_entity_poly.type
_entity_poly.pdbx_seq_one_letter_code
_entity_poly.pdbx_strand_id
1 'polypeptide(L)'
;ANLENAEAAEKIVYNLLTIQKEILDEHSERMIMHDYLEATPTFTMKYLDQLTPELINPEILAYTEKYLDALKDFYLRTYKAAVNKIDETTLSFDLEKLQDLKRKHANKTLDEFVTNKKTFDYFTEYNNDIIQLRDPIYQDPTNKFIKAHFYAPRKMIAGTFVSTLWVNVMVIWFMTLILYILLYFRVFKKFLDYIEQNTQKNPH
;
A
#
# COMPACT_ATOMS: atom_id res chain seq x y z
N ALA A 1 6.04 -0.29 43.63
CA ALA A 1 4.59 -0.28 43.41
C ALA A 1 4.11 0.79 42.41
N ASN A 2 4.87 1.84 42.08
CA ASN A 2 4.41 2.91 41.16
C ASN A 2 4.88 2.78 39.70
N LEU A 3 5.80 1.86 39.38
CA LEU A 3 6.31 1.70 38.01
C LEU A 3 5.29 0.97 37.11
N GLU A 4 4.59 -0.05 37.63
CA GLU A 4 3.57 -0.80 36.87
C GLU A 4 2.38 0.08 36.44
N ASN A 5 2.02 1.07 37.25
CA ASN A 5 0.89 1.96 36.95
C ASN A 5 1.27 3.06 35.94
N ALA A 6 2.53 3.49 35.93
CA ALA A 6 3.07 4.43 34.95
C ALA A 6 3.24 3.76 33.57
N GLU A 7 3.80 2.55 33.53
CA GLU A 7 3.97 1.76 32.31
C GLU A 7 2.62 1.39 31.68
N ALA A 8 1.64 1.01 32.51
CA ALA A 8 0.28 0.75 32.04
C ALA A 8 -0.39 2.00 31.47
N ALA A 9 -0.22 3.16 32.11
CA ALA A 9 -0.76 4.43 31.63
C ALA A 9 -0.12 4.83 30.28
N GLU A 10 1.21 4.74 30.16
CA GLU A 10 1.92 5.01 28.91
C GLU A 10 1.46 4.09 27.78
N LYS A 11 1.25 2.80 28.07
CA LYS A 11 0.73 1.84 27.09
C LYS A 11 -0.70 2.16 26.65
N ILE A 12 -1.56 2.63 27.56
CA ILE A 12 -2.92 3.06 27.22
C ILE A 12 -2.88 4.28 26.30
N VAL A 13 -2.06 5.28 26.64
CA VAL A 13 -1.86 6.47 25.80
C VAL A 13 -1.40 6.08 24.40
N TYR A 14 -0.39 5.21 24.33
CA TYR A 14 0.15 4.69 23.09
C TYR A 14 -0.92 4.00 22.25
N ASN A 15 -1.70 3.07 22.84
CA ASN A 15 -2.76 2.35 22.12
C ASN A 15 -3.87 3.29 21.61
N LEU A 16 -4.26 4.31 22.40
CA LEU A 16 -5.29 5.26 21.98
C LEU A 16 -4.84 6.09 20.78
N LEU A 17 -3.59 6.55 20.79
CA LEU A 17 -3.00 7.28 19.67
C LEU A 17 -2.88 6.38 18.42
N THR A 18 -2.48 5.12 18.59
CA THR A 18 -2.46 4.14 17.50
C THR A 18 -3.87 3.98 16.92
N ILE A 19 -4.90 3.72 17.73
CA ILE A 19 -6.28 3.56 17.25
C ILE A 19 -6.78 4.81 16.52
N GLN A 20 -6.50 6.00 17.05
CA GLN A 20 -6.89 7.26 16.42
C GLN A 20 -6.29 7.38 15.01
N LYS A 21 -4.99 7.08 14.89
CA LYS A 21 -4.27 7.15 13.63
C LYS A 21 -4.75 6.09 12.63
N GLU A 22 -4.94 4.86 13.08
CA GLU A 22 -5.44 3.77 12.25
C GLU A 22 -6.85 4.06 11.71
N ILE A 23 -7.74 4.67 12.50
CA ILE A 23 -9.07 5.07 12.01
C ILE A 23 -8.97 6.16 10.93
N LEU A 24 -8.00 7.07 11.04
CA LEU A 24 -7.75 8.08 10.00
C LEU A 24 -7.21 7.48 8.71
N ASP A 25 -6.24 6.58 8.83
CA ASP A 25 -5.60 5.93 7.69
C ASP A 25 -6.59 5.00 6.98
N GLU A 26 -7.32 4.17 7.74
CA GLU A 26 -8.40 3.33 7.22
C GLU A 26 -9.48 4.15 6.51
N HIS A 27 -9.91 5.28 7.09
CA HIS A 27 -10.89 6.14 6.43
C HIS A 27 -10.37 6.66 5.09
N SER A 28 -9.09 7.02 5.02
CA SER A 28 -8.45 7.47 3.78
C SER A 28 -8.40 6.36 2.72
N GLU A 29 -8.07 5.13 3.11
CA GLU A 29 -8.11 3.95 2.24
C GLU A 29 -9.54 3.64 1.76
N ARG A 30 -10.53 3.76 2.66
CA ARG A 30 -11.93 3.53 2.35
C ARG A 30 -12.47 4.55 1.35
N MET A 31 -12.00 5.80 1.39
CA MET A 31 -12.33 6.80 0.37
C MET A 31 -11.75 6.44 -1.01
N ILE A 32 -10.53 5.88 -1.07
CA ILE A 32 -9.97 5.33 -2.31
C ILE A 32 -10.80 4.15 -2.80
N MET A 33 -11.25 3.30 -1.89
CA MET A 33 -12.11 2.15 -2.19
C MET A 33 -13.47 2.57 -2.75
N HIS A 34 -14.05 3.66 -2.24
CA HIS A 34 -15.31 4.20 -2.74
C HIS A 34 -15.24 4.61 -4.22
N ASP A 35 -14.08 5.05 -4.72
CA ASP A 35 -13.90 5.40 -6.14
C ASP A 35 -14.17 4.23 -7.10
N TYR A 36 -14.03 2.97 -6.64
CA TYR A 36 -14.31 1.78 -7.45
C TYR A 36 -15.41 0.87 -6.90
N LEU A 37 -15.85 1.08 -5.65
CA LEU A 37 -16.99 0.38 -5.06
C LEU A 37 -17.90 1.39 -4.35
N GLU A 38 -18.94 1.86 -5.06
CA GLU A 38 -19.88 2.89 -4.55
C GLU A 38 -20.59 2.49 -3.25
N ALA A 39 -20.77 1.18 -3.01
CA ALA A 39 -21.37 0.66 -1.77
C ALA A 39 -20.47 0.85 -0.52
N THR A 40 -19.25 1.34 -0.69
CA THR A 40 -18.29 1.58 0.39
C THR A 40 -18.73 2.79 1.22
N PRO A 41 -18.88 2.67 2.55
CA PRO A 41 -19.32 3.77 3.39
C PRO A 41 -18.30 4.92 3.47
N THR A 42 -18.79 6.15 3.39
CA THR A 42 -17.97 7.37 3.46
C THR A 42 -18.07 8.09 4.80
N PHE A 43 -18.82 7.54 5.77
CA PHE A 43 -18.92 8.14 7.10
C PHE A 43 -17.56 8.08 7.81
N THR A 44 -17.28 9.11 8.62
CA THR A 44 -16.12 9.16 9.51
C THR A 44 -16.54 9.09 10.97
N MET A 45 -15.62 8.75 11.86
CA MET A 45 -15.90 8.70 13.30
C MET A 45 -16.08 10.12 13.85
N LYS A 46 -17.24 10.40 14.46
CA LYS A 46 -17.59 11.73 14.97
C LYS A 46 -16.64 12.26 16.04
N TYR A 47 -16.17 11.40 16.95
CA TYR A 47 -15.35 11.77 18.11
C TYR A 47 -13.87 11.42 17.94
N LEU A 48 -13.39 11.33 16.70
CA LEU A 48 -12.03 10.89 16.40
C LEU A 48 -10.97 11.76 17.07
N ASP A 49 -11.13 13.08 17.00
CA ASP A 49 -10.21 14.06 17.61
C ASP A 49 -10.22 14.01 19.14
N GLN A 50 -11.23 13.38 19.74
CA GLN A 50 -11.40 13.25 21.19
C GLN A 50 -10.89 11.90 21.73
N LEU A 51 -10.37 11.02 20.86
CA LEU A 51 -9.71 9.78 21.25
C LEU A 51 -8.29 10.03 21.77
N THR A 52 -8.13 11.03 22.64
CA THR A 52 -6.87 11.42 23.27
C THR A 52 -6.98 11.19 24.77
N PRO A 53 -5.84 10.99 25.48
CA PRO A 53 -5.85 10.74 26.92
C PRO A 53 -6.55 11.82 27.75
N GLU A 54 -6.60 13.05 27.22
CA GLU A 54 -7.13 14.24 27.88
C GLU A 54 -8.66 14.37 27.77
N LEU A 55 -9.25 13.87 26.68
CA LEU A 55 -10.66 14.08 26.34
C LEU A 55 -11.50 12.79 26.39
N ILE A 56 -10.85 11.64 26.60
CA ILE A 56 -11.51 10.35 26.58
C ILE A 56 -12.53 10.20 27.73
N ASN A 57 -13.68 9.64 27.40
CA ASN A 57 -14.72 9.31 28.37
C ASN A 57 -15.44 8.00 27.97
N PRO A 58 -16.24 7.41 28.87
CA PRO A 58 -16.93 6.15 28.59
C PRO A 58 -17.91 6.20 27.41
N GLU A 59 -18.51 7.36 27.13
CA GLU A 59 -19.43 7.53 26.00
C GLU A 59 -18.67 7.47 24.66
N ILE A 60 -17.51 8.14 24.58
CA ILE A 60 -16.63 8.09 23.41
C ILE A 60 -16.16 6.67 23.17
N LEU A 61 -15.71 5.96 24.21
CA LEU A 61 -15.27 4.57 24.09
C LEU A 61 -16.38 3.65 23.56
N ALA A 62 -17.60 3.76 24.11
CA ALA A 62 -18.74 2.99 23.65
C ALA A 62 -19.14 3.33 22.21
N TYR A 63 -18.98 4.59 21.79
CA TYR A 63 -19.17 4.99 20.40
C TYR A 63 -18.08 4.41 19.48
N THR A 64 -16.81 4.47 19.89
CA THR A 64 -15.68 3.89 19.16
C THR A 64 -15.88 2.40 18.93
N GLU A 65 -16.27 1.65 19.96
CA GLU A 65 -16.55 0.22 19.85
C GLU A 65 -17.65 -0.07 18.82
N LYS A 66 -18.78 0.64 18.89
CA LYS A 66 -19.86 0.51 17.90
C LYS A 66 -19.42 0.87 16.48
N TYR A 67 -18.60 1.90 16.32
CA TYR A 67 -18.04 2.29 15.04
C TYR A 67 -17.15 1.17 14.46
N LEU A 68 -16.25 0.62 15.28
CA LEU A 68 -15.36 -0.47 14.88
C LEU A 68 -16.12 -1.75 14.56
N ASP A 69 -17.19 -2.06 15.29
CA ASP A 69 -18.07 -3.19 14.98
C ASP A 69 -18.78 -3.02 13.64
N ALA A 70 -19.34 -1.83 13.37
CA ALA A 70 -19.95 -1.54 12.07
C ALA A 70 -18.94 -1.66 10.92
N LEU A 71 -17.70 -1.21 11.17
CA LEU A 71 -16.62 -1.29 10.21
C LEU A 71 -16.18 -2.73 9.93
N LYS A 72 -16.01 -3.52 10.99
CA LYS A 72 -15.73 -4.96 10.91
C LYS A 72 -16.79 -5.68 10.09
N ASP A 73 -18.06 -5.42 10.36
CA ASP A 73 -19.16 -6.03 9.62
C ASP A 73 -19.17 -5.65 8.14
N PHE A 74 -18.83 -4.39 7.82
CA PHE A 74 -18.65 -3.96 6.44
C PHE A 74 -17.55 -4.78 5.74
N TYR A 75 -16.35 -4.84 6.32
CA TYR A 75 -15.24 -5.59 5.72
C TYR A 75 -15.51 -7.09 5.61
N LEU A 76 -16.19 -7.69 6.60
CA LEU A 76 -16.62 -9.08 6.53
C LEU A 76 -17.59 -9.33 5.37
N ARG A 77 -18.54 -8.42 5.13
CA ARG A 77 -19.48 -8.52 3.99
C ARG A 77 -18.74 -8.36 2.66
N THR A 78 -17.87 -7.37 2.54
CA THR A 78 -17.06 -7.13 1.34
C THR A 78 -16.17 -8.33 1.02
N TYR A 79 -15.48 -8.88 2.02
CA TYR A 79 -14.65 -10.08 1.86
C TYR A 79 -15.47 -11.28 1.37
N LYS A 80 -16.63 -11.55 1.99
CA LYS A 80 -17.52 -12.64 1.56
C LYS A 80 -18.00 -12.45 0.12
N ALA A 81 -18.37 -11.23 -0.26
CA ALA A 81 -18.78 -10.92 -1.64
C ALA A 81 -17.63 -11.17 -2.63
N ALA A 82 -16.41 -10.77 -2.30
CA ALA A 82 -15.23 -10.99 -3.13
C ALA A 82 -14.91 -12.49 -3.29
N VAL A 83 -14.94 -13.26 -2.20
CA VAL A 83 -14.72 -14.72 -2.23
C VAL A 83 -15.79 -15.41 -3.05
N ASN A 84 -17.07 -15.09 -2.83
CA ASN A 84 -18.16 -15.65 -3.63
C ASN A 84 -17.97 -15.35 -5.11
N LYS A 85 -17.49 -14.15 -5.46
CA LYS A 85 -17.25 -13.79 -6.86
C LYS A 85 -16.10 -14.58 -7.48
N ILE A 86 -15.05 -14.83 -6.71
CA ILE A 86 -13.93 -15.69 -7.11
C ILE A 86 -14.44 -17.11 -7.35
N ASP A 87 -15.26 -17.65 -6.45
CA ASP A 87 -15.80 -19.00 -6.55
C ASP A 87 -16.74 -19.15 -7.74
N GLU A 88 -17.68 -18.21 -7.94
CA GLU A 88 -18.55 -18.15 -9.12
C GLU A 88 -17.74 -18.14 -10.42
N THR A 89 -16.71 -17.29 -10.48
CA THR A 89 -15.85 -17.17 -11.65
C THR A 89 -15.08 -18.47 -11.88
N THR A 90 -14.54 -19.07 -10.82
CA THR A 90 -13.78 -20.33 -10.91
C THR A 90 -14.66 -21.48 -11.39
N LEU A 91 -15.90 -21.58 -10.91
CA LEU A 91 -16.88 -22.59 -11.33
C LEU A 91 -17.32 -22.43 -12.79
N SER A 92 -17.24 -21.21 -13.35
CA SER A 92 -17.55 -20.97 -14.76
C SER A 92 -16.49 -21.52 -15.72
N PHE A 93 -15.30 -21.85 -15.22
CA PHE A 93 -14.22 -22.44 -16.00
C PHE A 93 -14.12 -23.96 -15.81
N ASP A 94 -13.61 -24.62 -16.84
CA ASP A 94 -13.13 -25.99 -16.73
C ASP A 94 -11.87 -26.02 -15.84
N LEU A 95 -12.00 -26.66 -14.67
CA LEU A 95 -10.97 -26.70 -13.64
C LEU A 95 -9.64 -27.24 -14.15
N GLU A 96 -9.66 -28.23 -15.05
CA GLU A 96 -8.42 -28.80 -15.60
C GLU A 96 -7.71 -27.81 -16.52
N LYS A 97 -8.47 -27.10 -17.37
CA LYS A 97 -7.91 -26.06 -18.25
C LYS A 97 -7.40 -24.87 -17.45
N LEU A 98 -8.08 -24.49 -16.37
CA LEU A 98 -7.64 -23.42 -15.48
C LEU A 98 -6.32 -23.79 -14.78
N GLN A 99 -6.20 -25.03 -14.29
CA GLN A 99 -4.97 -25.53 -13.68
C GLN A 99 -3.82 -25.59 -14.69
N ASP A 100 -4.07 -26.04 -15.92
CA ASP A 100 -3.05 -26.07 -16.97
C ASP A 100 -2.60 -24.65 -17.38
N LEU A 101 -3.53 -23.70 -17.50
CA LEU A 101 -3.22 -22.30 -17.76
C LEU A 101 -2.35 -21.72 -16.64
N LYS A 102 -2.72 -21.95 -15.37
CA LYS A 102 -1.93 -21.53 -14.21
C LYS A 102 -0.54 -22.15 -14.24
N ARG A 103 -0.42 -23.44 -14.54
CA ARG A 103 0.88 -24.13 -14.63
C ARG A 103 1.77 -23.56 -15.73
N LYS A 104 1.21 -23.17 -16.88
CA LYS A 104 1.95 -22.65 -18.03
C LYS A 104 2.36 -21.18 -17.89
N HIS A 105 1.57 -20.39 -17.16
CA HIS A 105 1.73 -18.92 -17.16
C HIS A 105 1.97 -18.29 -15.78
N ALA A 106 1.88 -19.03 -14.68
CA ALA A 106 2.16 -18.50 -13.33
C ALA A 106 3.59 -18.84 -12.89
N ASN A 107 4.34 -17.82 -12.45
CA ASN A 107 5.63 -18.01 -11.79
C ASN A 107 5.44 -17.96 -10.27
N LYS A 108 5.52 -19.13 -9.64
CA LYS A 108 5.34 -19.28 -8.18
C LYS A 108 6.36 -18.46 -7.37
N THR A 109 7.61 -18.41 -7.81
CA THR A 109 8.67 -17.65 -7.13
C THR A 109 8.39 -16.15 -7.19
N LEU A 110 7.93 -15.65 -8.34
CA LEU A 110 7.56 -14.25 -8.49
C LEU A 110 6.33 -13.91 -7.64
N ASP A 111 5.30 -14.77 -7.66
CA ASP A 111 4.10 -14.63 -6.82
C ASP A 111 4.47 -14.55 -5.33
N GLU A 112 5.26 -15.50 -4.82
CA GLU A 112 5.73 -15.52 -3.43
C GLU A 112 6.53 -14.26 -3.06
N PHE A 113 7.35 -13.75 -3.99
CA PHE A 113 8.16 -12.57 -3.78
C PHE A 113 7.31 -11.29 -3.69
N VAL A 114 6.34 -11.10 -4.61
CA VAL A 114 5.52 -9.88 -4.64
C VAL A 114 4.40 -9.88 -3.58
N THR A 115 3.95 -11.05 -3.15
CA THR A 115 2.93 -11.20 -2.09
C THR A 115 3.53 -11.35 -0.68
N ASN A 116 4.85 -11.55 -0.58
CA ASN A 116 5.55 -11.80 0.68
C ASN A 116 4.95 -12.97 1.50
N LYS A 117 4.49 -14.02 0.82
CA LYS A 117 3.80 -15.19 1.45
C LYS A 117 4.66 -16.00 2.41
N LYS A 118 5.98 -15.75 2.47
CA LYS A 118 6.93 -16.47 3.34
C LYS A 118 7.01 -15.89 4.75
N THR A 119 6.52 -14.68 4.97
CA THR A 119 6.55 -14.05 6.29
C THR A 119 5.35 -14.53 7.13
N PHE A 120 5.64 -15.03 8.32
CA PHE A 120 4.62 -15.44 9.29
C PHE A 120 3.93 -14.23 9.94
N ASP A 121 4.62 -13.10 10.01
CA ASP A 121 4.11 -11.84 10.53
C ASP A 121 3.26 -11.13 9.47
N TYR A 122 1.98 -10.95 9.76
CA TYR A 122 1.02 -10.28 8.88
C TYR A 122 1.08 -8.76 9.02
N PHE A 123 1.28 -8.31 10.26
CA PHE A 123 1.29 -6.91 10.65
C PHE A 123 2.49 -6.69 11.57
N THR A 124 3.10 -5.51 11.46
CA THR A 124 4.08 -5.02 12.43
C THR A 124 3.65 -3.66 12.91
N GLU A 125 3.86 -3.39 14.19
CA GLU A 125 3.63 -2.07 14.74
C GLU A 125 4.94 -1.28 14.76
N TYR A 126 4.91 -0.05 14.24
CA TYR A 126 6.07 0.83 14.22
C TYR A 126 5.62 2.29 14.37
N ASN A 127 6.08 3.01 15.39
CA ASN A 127 5.76 4.42 15.62
C ASN A 127 4.25 4.74 15.61
N ASN A 128 3.44 3.97 16.34
CA ASN A 128 1.97 4.09 16.37
C ASN A 128 1.28 3.82 15.02
N ASP A 129 1.97 3.16 14.09
CA ASP A 129 1.41 2.68 12.82
C ASP A 129 1.40 1.16 12.76
N ILE A 130 0.29 0.61 12.28
CA ILE A 130 0.14 -0.80 11.95
C ILE A 130 0.45 -0.96 10.46
N ILE A 131 1.65 -1.46 10.19
CA ILE A 131 2.12 -1.70 8.82
C ILE A 131 1.78 -3.14 8.43
N GLN A 132 1.00 -3.30 7.36
CA GLN A 132 0.73 -4.61 6.78
C GLN A 132 1.94 -5.09 5.95
N LEU A 133 2.53 -6.22 6.35
CA LEU A 133 3.72 -6.81 5.73
C LEU A 133 3.41 -7.84 4.63
N ARG A 134 2.19 -8.34 4.62
CA ARG A 134 1.70 -9.35 3.67
C ARG A 134 0.94 -8.70 2.53
N ASP A 135 1.05 -9.30 1.35
CA ASP A 135 0.24 -8.93 0.18
C ASP A 135 0.39 -7.45 -0.24
N PRO A 136 1.61 -6.86 -0.23
CA PRO A 136 1.81 -5.43 -0.51
C PRO A 136 1.42 -5.02 -1.93
N ILE A 137 1.37 -5.98 -2.86
CA ILE A 137 0.90 -5.76 -4.24
C ILE A 137 -0.60 -5.43 -4.32
N TYR A 138 -1.38 -5.72 -3.27
CA TYR A 138 -2.81 -5.44 -3.21
C TYR A 138 -3.15 -4.23 -2.34
N GLN A 139 -2.14 -3.57 -1.74
CA GLN A 139 -2.34 -2.32 -1.03
C GLN A 139 -2.43 -1.15 -2.01
N ASP A 140 -3.53 -0.41 -1.93
CA ASP A 140 -3.67 0.85 -2.65
C ASP A 140 -2.80 1.92 -1.96
N PRO A 141 -1.99 2.69 -2.70
CA PRO A 141 -1.15 3.71 -2.08
C PRO A 141 -2.00 4.88 -1.60
N THR A 142 -2.00 5.12 -0.29
CA THR A 142 -2.63 6.30 0.35
C THR A 142 -1.90 7.61 0.03
N ASN A 143 -0.63 7.53 -0.39
CA ASN A 143 0.19 8.71 -0.66
C ASN A 143 0.07 9.24 -2.10
N LYS A 144 -0.36 10.51 -2.22
CA LYS A 144 -0.61 11.24 -3.48
C LYS A 144 0.64 11.55 -4.32
N PHE A 145 1.84 11.47 -3.75
CA PHE A 145 3.09 11.87 -4.40
C PHE A 145 4.11 10.73 -4.38
N ILE A 146 4.22 10.00 -5.51
CA ILE A 146 5.41 9.27 -5.99
C ILE A 146 6.17 8.44 -4.92
N LYS A 147 5.47 7.98 -3.88
CA LYS A 147 5.93 7.00 -2.89
C LYS A 147 5.06 5.75 -2.92
N ALA A 148 4.44 5.48 -4.07
CA ALA A 148 3.88 4.16 -4.31
C ALA A 148 5.07 3.19 -4.38
N HIS A 149 5.08 2.14 -3.55
CA HIS A 149 6.05 1.06 -3.64
C HIS A 149 6.19 0.60 -5.10
N PHE A 150 7.38 0.09 -5.48
CA PHE A 150 7.67 -0.30 -6.86
C PHE A 150 6.66 -1.32 -7.44
N TYR A 151 5.94 -2.04 -6.56
CA TYR A 151 4.93 -3.06 -6.86
C TYR A 151 3.46 -2.61 -6.62
N ALA A 152 3.21 -1.35 -6.28
CA ALA A 152 1.83 -0.88 -6.07
C ALA A 152 1.02 -1.00 -7.38
N PRO A 153 -0.22 -1.52 -7.34
CA PRO A 153 -1.00 -1.87 -8.53
C PRO A 153 -1.41 -0.63 -9.33
N ARG A 154 -1.46 0.53 -8.67
CA ARG A 154 -1.78 1.84 -9.23
C ARG A 154 -0.73 2.85 -8.79
N LYS A 155 -0.29 3.74 -9.68
CA LYS A 155 0.51 4.92 -9.32
C LYS A 155 -0.37 6.15 -9.52
N MET A 156 -0.60 6.91 -8.45
CA MET A 156 -1.23 8.22 -8.57
C MET A 156 -0.23 9.18 -9.20
N ILE A 157 -0.51 9.61 -10.44
CA ILE A 157 0.19 10.73 -11.07
C ILE A 157 -0.87 11.82 -11.24
N ALA A 158 -0.67 12.95 -10.56
CA ALA A 158 -1.53 14.14 -10.64
C ALA A 158 -3.04 13.91 -10.38
N GLY A 159 -3.39 13.05 -9.42
CA GLY A 159 -4.78 12.87 -8.96
C GLY A 159 -5.64 11.90 -9.80
N THR A 160 -5.05 11.22 -10.80
CA THR A 160 -5.73 10.16 -11.56
C THR A 160 -5.04 8.81 -11.35
N PHE A 161 -5.82 7.75 -11.13
CA PHE A 161 -5.32 6.37 -11.09
C PHE A 161 -4.95 5.92 -12.51
N VAL A 162 -3.66 5.98 -12.85
CA VAL A 162 -3.19 5.52 -14.16
C VAL A 162 -2.85 4.03 -14.04
N SER A 163 -3.44 3.23 -14.92
CA SER A 163 -3.07 1.82 -15.13
C SER A 163 -1.54 1.69 -15.26
N THR A 164 -0.96 0.80 -14.46
CA THR A 164 0.49 0.52 -14.37
C THR A 164 1.13 0.21 -15.72
N LEU A 165 0.36 -0.30 -16.68
CA LEU A 165 0.82 -0.57 -18.04
C LEU A 165 1.24 0.71 -18.77
N TRP A 166 0.42 1.76 -18.72
CA TRP A 166 0.71 3.02 -19.42
C TRP A 166 1.89 3.75 -18.81
N VAL A 167 2.01 3.73 -17.48
CA VAL A 167 3.16 4.33 -16.80
C VAL A 167 4.45 3.62 -17.19
N ASN A 168 4.47 2.28 -17.20
CA ASN A 168 5.64 1.51 -17.60
C ASN A 168 6.03 1.77 -19.06
N VAL A 169 5.05 1.82 -19.97
CA VAL A 169 5.26 2.15 -21.38
C VAL A 169 5.83 3.58 -21.51
N MET A 170 5.26 4.56 -20.82
CA MET A 170 5.78 5.94 -20.84
C MET A 170 7.21 6.04 -20.29
N VAL A 171 7.56 5.29 -19.24
CA VAL A 171 8.94 5.25 -18.71
C VAL A 171 9.91 4.67 -19.73
N ILE A 172 9.53 3.59 -20.43
CA ILE A 172 10.37 3.02 -21.51
C ILE A 172 10.56 4.04 -22.63
N TRP A 173 9.50 4.72 -23.06
CA TRP A 173 9.60 5.76 -24.09
C TRP A 173 10.44 6.95 -23.63
N PHE A 174 10.32 7.35 -22.36
CA PHE A 174 11.09 8.45 -21.77
C PHE A 174 12.58 8.11 -21.68
N MET A 175 12.94 6.92 -21.20
CA MET A 175 14.32 6.43 -21.20
C MET A 175 14.90 6.37 -22.61
N THR A 176 14.09 5.93 -23.58
CA THR A 176 14.47 5.86 -25.00
C THR A 176 14.72 7.27 -25.57
N LEU A 177 13.85 8.23 -25.25
CA LEU A 177 13.97 9.63 -25.68
C LEU A 177 15.19 10.31 -25.06
N ILE A 178 15.42 10.13 -23.75
CA ILE A 178 16.62 10.63 -23.08
C ILE A 178 17.88 10.05 -23.72
N LEU A 179 17.91 8.74 -23.94
CA LEU A 179 19.06 8.09 -24.56
C LEU A 179 19.33 8.63 -25.96
N TYR A 180 18.27 8.85 -26.76
CA TYR A 180 18.38 9.48 -28.08
C TYR A 180 18.97 10.89 -27.99
N ILE A 181 18.49 11.72 -27.06
CA ILE A 181 19.00 13.08 -26.82
C ILE A 181 20.48 13.05 -26.40
N LEU A 182 20.86 12.17 -25.47
CA LEU A 182 22.24 12.01 -25.00
C LEU A 182 23.20 11.61 -26.13
N LEU A 183 22.76 10.70 -27.01
CA LEU A 183 23.51 10.29 -28.20
C LEU A 183 23.60 11.40 -29.24
N TYR A 184 22.50 12.11 -29.50
CA TYR A 184 22.44 13.22 -30.45
C TYR A 184 23.43 14.34 -30.06
N PHE A 185 23.42 14.75 -28.79
CA PHE A 185 24.36 15.75 -28.28
C PHE A 185 25.76 15.21 -28.00
N ARG A 186 26.02 13.93 -28.29
CA ARG A 186 27.28 13.22 -28.04
C ARG A 186 27.77 13.42 -26.60
N VAL A 187 26.85 13.49 -25.63
CA VAL A 187 27.16 13.72 -24.21
C VAL A 187 28.05 12.59 -23.69
N PHE A 188 27.78 11.35 -24.12
CA PHE A 188 28.60 10.20 -23.79
C PHE A 188 30.06 10.34 -24.28
N LYS A 189 30.26 10.90 -25.49
CA LYS A 189 31.61 11.19 -26.01
C LYS A 189 32.31 12.23 -25.15
N LYS A 190 31.65 13.34 -24.82
CA LYS A 190 32.22 14.38 -23.94
C LYS A 190 32.56 13.85 -22.56
N PHE A 191 31.76 12.91 -22.03
CA PHE A 191 32.03 12.25 -20.76
C PHE A 191 33.27 11.35 -20.82
N LEU A 192 33.43 10.55 -21.88
CA LEU A 192 34.63 9.76 -22.11
C LEU A 192 35.88 10.63 -22.29
N ASP A 193 35.79 11.69 -23.11
CA ASP A 193 36.88 12.64 -23.33
C ASP A 193 37.30 13.32 -22.00
N TYR A 194 36.34 13.61 -21.11
CA TYR A 194 36.59 14.16 -19.77
C TYR A 194 37.31 13.16 -18.85
N ILE A 195 36.89 11.89 -18.87
CA ILE A 195 37.58 10.83 -18.10
C ILE A 195 39.01 10.67 -18.60
N GLU A 196 39.22 10.59 -19.92
CA GLU A 196 40.55 10.44 -20.51
C GLU A 196 41.47 11.61 -20.14
N GLN A 197 40.96 12.85 -20.18
CA GLN A 197 41.73 14.03 -19.76
C GLN A 197 42.12 13.98 -18.27
N ASN A 198 41.22 13.53 -17.39
CA ASN A 198 41.50 13.42 -15.97
C ASN A 198 42.44 12.25 -15.64
N THR A 199 42.36 11.14 -16.38
CA THR A 199 43.29 10.00 -16.25
C THR A 199 44.69 10.36 -16.75
N GLN A 200 44.83 11.16 -17.81
CA GLN A 200 46.13 11.66 -18.26
C GLN A 200 46.71 12.77 -17.36
N LYS A 201 45.87 13.50 -16.61
CA LYS A 201 46.30 14.54 -15.66
C LYS A 201 46.84 14.01 -14.34
N ASN A 202 46.50 12.78 -13.97
CA ASN A 202 47.10 12.05 -12.85
C ASN A 202 47.90 10.85 -13.38
N PRO A 203 49.05 11.06 -14.05
CA PRO A 203 50.03 9.99 -14.08
C PRO A 203 50.51 9.81 -12.64
N HIS A 204 50.70 8.58 -12.20
CA HIS A 204 51.53 8.32 -11.03
C HIS A 204 52.88 9.05 -11.14
#